data_AF-A0A4R8PRE4-F1
#
_entry.id   AF-A0A4R8PRE4-F1
#
_cell.length_a   1.000
_cell.length_b   1.000
_cell.length_c   1.000
_cell.angle_alpha   90.00
_cell.angle_beta   90.00
_cell.angle_gamma   90.00
#
_symmetry.space_group_name_H-M   'P 1'
#
loop_
_entity.id
_entity.type
_entity.pdbx_description
1 polymer ?
#
loop_
_entity_poly.entity_id
_entity_poly.type
_entity_poly.pdbx_seq_one_letter_code
_entity_poly.pdbx_strand_id
1 'polypeptide(L)'
;MADLLSDLLDTRQSSAALPNSTPRATRLAYLTYLADESLLSLTSQEPQSLAQSSQSLLFSLQGVSKRAHKSVIDSASHHDSLTHALPTLVADTADLRNAIPKLDKEALRFSTAYSKTVDNKHLAERKRALLLLRNVERLVDVLELPTLLSSAINSAPANYASALDLNAHVRRLYALYPDSALITLVSRQSDDAILKMTADLIAALKSPSLKLAASLRTVGWLRRVLPDLPSIGSASRGSQEHALSLLFLCCRVATLDATLGALQPLRELADEEKQRQVS
;
A
#
# COMPACT_ATOMS: atom_id res chain seq x y z
N MET A 1 -2.55 -0.18 -45.80
CA MET A 1 -2.72 -1.59 -45.35
C MET A 1 -4.19 -2.00 -45.42
N ALA A 2 -5.15 -1.20 -44.93
CA ALA A 2 -6.59 -1.47 -45.09
C ALA A 2 -7.06 -1.41 -46.56
N ASP A 3 -6.55 -0.45 -47.36
CA ASP A 3 -6.92 -0.32 -48.77
C ASP A 3 -6.50 -1.52 -49.61
N LEU A 4 -5.34 -2.14 -49.31
CA LEU A 4 -4.85 -3.32 -50.03
C LEU A 4 -5.72 -4.57 -49.78
N LEU A 5 -6.26 -4.72 -48.57
CA LEU A 5 -7.17 -5.82 -48.24
C LEU A 5 -8.56 -5.61 -48.86
N SER A 6 -8.99 -4.37 -48.98
CA SER A 6 -10.24 -3.99 -49.65
C SER A 6 -10.15 -4.34 -51.14
N ASP A 7 -9.04 -4.01 -51.77
CA ASP A 7 -8.75 -4.27 -53.19
C ASP A 7 -8.66 -5.78 -53.52
N LEU A 8 -8.16 -6.59 -52.58
CA LEU A 8 -8.13 -8.06 -52.72
C LEU A 8 -9.49 -8.74 -52.54
N LEU A 9 -10.41 -8.13 -51.78
CA LEU A 9 -11.78 -8.64 -51.63
C LEU A 9 -12.66 -8.27 -52.84
N ASP A 10 -12.48 -7.08 -53.40
CA ASP A 10 -13.16 -6.64 -54.63
C ASP A 10 -12.74 -7.45 -55.87
N THR A 11 -11.46 -7.80 -55.98
CA THR A 11 -10.98 -8.69 -57.06
C THR A 11 -11.58 -10.09 -57.00
N ARG A 12 -11.93 -10.60 -55.82
CA ARG A 12 -12.63 -11.89 -55.67
C ARG A 12 -14.07 -11.83 -56.18
N GLN A 13 -14.77 -10.71 -55.97
CA GLN A 13 -16.13 -10.53 -56.48
C GLN A 13 -16.17 -10.40 -58.01
N SER A 14 -15.13 -9.82 -58.63
CA SER A 14 -15.01 -9.80 -60.10
C SER A 14 -14.67 -11.17 -60.71
N SER A 15 -14.05 -12.08 -59.94
CA SER A 15 -13.65 -13.42 -60.42
C SER A 15 -14.79 -14.44 -60.46
N ALA A 16 -16.01 -14.07 -60.09
CA ALA A 16 -17.20 -14.93 -60.27
C ALA A 16 -17.67 -15.01 -61.75
N ALA A 17 -17.04 -14.25 -62.66
CA ALA A 17 -17.26 -14.36 -64.10
C ALA A 17 -16.44 -15.53 -64.72
N LEU A 18 -17.01 -16.73 -64.64
CA LEU A 18 -16.83 -17.90 -65.53
C LEU A 18 -15.66 -17.91 -66.56
N PRO A 19 -14.70 -18.86 -66.49
CA PRO A 19 -13.70 -19.11 -67.54
C PRO A 19 -14.20 -20.09 -68.64
N ASN A 20 -15.47 -20.03 -69.04
CA ASN A 20 -16.08 -21.09 -69.88
C ASN A 20 -16.13 -20.78 -71.40
N SER A 21 -15.56 -19.65 -71.87
CA SER A 21 -15.65 -19.24 -73.29
C SER A 21 -14.53 -19.78 -74.20
N THR A 22 -13.34 -20.04 -73.67
CA THR A 22 -12.18 -20.52 -74.45
C THR A 22 -12.30 -21.97 -74.98
N PRO A 23 -12.96 -22.93 -74.30
CA PRO A 23 -12.98 -24.30 -74.80
C PRO A 23 -14.02 -24.51 -75.92
N ARG A 24 -14.98 -23.59 -76.11
CA ARG A 24 -16.02 -23.74 -77.13
C ARG A 24 -15.55 -23.30 -78.51
N ALA A 25 -14.83 -22.18 -78.59
CA ALA A 25 -14.28 -21.66 -79.85
C ALA A 25 -13.21 -22.59 -80.44
N THR A 26 -12.34 -23.13 -79.59
CA THR A 26 -11.28 -24.08 -79.98
C THR A 26 -11.85 -25.42 -80.45
N ARG A 27 -12.90 -25.95 -79.80
CA ARG A 27 -13.61 -27.15 -80.27
C ARG A 27 -14.25 -26.95 -81.65
N LEU A 28 -14.87 -25.79 -81.89
CA LEU A 28 -15.51 -25.51 -83.18
C LEU A 28 -14.48 -25.41 -84.31
N ALA A 29 -13.32 -24.77 -84.07
CA ALA A 29 -12.23 -24.69 -85.04
C ALA A 29 -11.61 -26.07 -85.37
N TYR A 30 -11.54 -26.96 -84.38
CA TYR A 30 -11.11 -28.35 -84.60
C TYR A 30 -12.13 -29.14 -85.44
N LEU A 31 -13.43 -28.97 -85.17
CA LEU A 31 -14.48 -29.61 -85.95
C LEU A 31 -14.53 -29.13 -87.41
N THR A 32 -14.26 -27.85 -87.67
CA THR A 32 -14.13 -27.33 -89.05
C THR A 32 -12.89 -27.88 -89.75
N TYR A 33 -11.78 -28.04 -89.03
CA TYR A 33 -10.56 -28.66 -89.55
C TYR A 33 -10.78 -30.13 -89.93
N LEU A 34 -11.53 -30.90 -89.14
CA LEU A 34 -11.89 -32.28 -89.48
C LEU A 34 -12.81 -32.41 -90.69
N ALA A 35 -13.62 -31.38 -90.97
CA ALA A 35 -14.55 -31.39 -92.09
C ALA A 35 -13.87 -31.14 -93.46
N ASP A 36 -12.73 -30.45 -93.47
CA ASP A 36 -11.99 -30.10 -94.70
C ASP A 36 -10.93 -31.15 -95.12
N GLU A 37 -10.63 -32.13 -94.26
CA GLU A 37 -9.49 -33.04 -94.42
C GLU A 37 -9.88 -34.40 -95.05
N SER A 38 -8.99 -35.02 -95.85
CA SER A 38 -9.31 -36.24 -96.63
C SER A 38 -9.37 -37.53 -95.80
N LEU A 39 -10.22 -38.50 -96.18
CA LEU A 39 -10.55 -39.71 -95.40
C LEU A 39 -9.34 -40.59 -94.99
N LEU A 40 -8.28 -40.61 -95.81
CA LEU A 40 -7.04 -41.33 -95.52
C LEU A 40 -6.15 -40.59 -94.50
N SER A 41 -6.20 -39.26 -94.48
CA SER A 41 -5.52 -38.40 -93.50
C SER A 41 -6.19 -38.52 -92.11
N LEU A 42 -7.53 -38.56 -92.07
CA LEU A 42 -8.29 -38.80 -90.83
C LEU A 42 -7.96 -40.14 -90.17
N THR A 43 -7.87 -41.22 -90.96
CA THR A 43 -7.73 -42.57 -90.38
C THR A 43 -6.33 -42.83 -89.84
N SER A 44 -5.29 -42.24 -90.45
CA SER A 44 -3.89 -42.54 -90.10
C SER A 44 -3.19 -41.41 -89.33
N GLN A 45 -3.43 -40.15 -89.69
CA GLN A 45 -2.62 -39.02 -89.22
C GLN A 45 -3.28 -38.26 -88.06
N GLU A 46 -4.61 -38.15 -88.01
CA GLU A 46 -5.35 -37.56 -86.89
C GLU A 46 -5.16 -38.31 -85.56
N PRO A 47 -5.33 -39.64 -85.45
CA PRO A 47 -5.13 -40.32 -84.17
C PRO A 47 -3.68 -40.20 -83.69
N GLN A 48 -2.72 -40.11 -84.62
CA GLN A 48 -1.31 -39.88 -84.30
C GLN A 48 -1.06 -38.45 -83.80
N SER A 49 -1.65 -37.43 -84.42
CA SER A 49 -1.51 -36.03 -83.98
C SER A 49 -2.25 -35.75 -82.67
N LEU A 50 -3.41 -36.40 -82.46
CA LEU A 50 -4.15 -36.33 -81.20
C LEU A 50 -3.40 -37.04 -80.08
N ALA A 51 -2.83 -38.22 -80.35
CA ALA A 51 -1.96 -38.90 -79.39
C ALA A 51 -0.72 -38.06 -79.07
N GLN A 52 -0.08 -37.46 -80.07
CA GLN A 52 1.08 -36.60 -79.88
C GLN A 52 0.76 -35.33 -79.08
N SER A 53 -0.35 -34.65 -79.37
CA SER A 53 -0.78 -33.45 -78.65
C SER A 53 -1.21 -33.77 -77.22
N SER A 54 -1.93 -34.88 -77.01
CA SER A 54 -2.28 -35.38 -75.68
C SER A 54 -1.02 -35.68 -74.86
N GLN A 55 -0.06 -36.42 -75.42
CA GLN A 55 1.21 -36.71 -74.75
C GLN A 55 2.00 -35.42 -74.47
N SER A 56 2.06 -34.48 -75.41
CA SER A 56 2.70 -33.17 -75.22
C SER A 56 2.05 -32.37 -74.09
N LEU A 57 0.71 -32.34 -74.04
CA LEU A 57 -0.04 -31.69 -72.97
C LEU A 57 0.20 -32.39 -71.63
N LEU A 58 0.20 -33.72 -71.59
CA LEU A 58 0.52 -34.47 -70.38
C LEU A 58 1.93 -34.17 -69.87
N PHE A 59 2.94 -34.11 -70.74
CA PHE A 59 4.28 -33.71 -70.34
C PHE A 59 4.35 -32.25 -69.89
N SER A 60 3.61 -31.34 -70.52
CA SER A 60 3.54 -29.94 -70.10
C SER A 60 2.86 -29.79 -68.74
N LEU A 61 1.77 -30.52 -68.50
CA LEU A 61 1.02 -30.51 -67.25
C LEU A 61 1.83 -31.18 -66.14
N GLN A 62 2.50 -32.29 -66.43
CA GLN A 62 3.44 -32.92 -65.51
C GLN A 62 4.62 -32.01 -65.19
N GLY A 63 5.16 -31.30 -66.19
CA GLY A 63 6.25 -30.33 -66.01
C GLY A 63 5.83 -29.13 -65.17
N VAL A 64 4.65 -28.57 -65.42
CA VAL A 64 4.09 -27.47 -64.63
C VAL A 64 3.72 -27.94 -63.23
N SER A 65 3.09 -29.10 -63.08
CA SER A 65 2.78 -29.71 -61.78
C SER A 65 4.06 -29.96 -60.98
N LYS A 66 5.09 -30.59 -61.56
CA LYS A 66 6.36 -30.82 -60.88
C LYS A 66 7.07 -29.52 -60.53
N ARG A 67 7.01 -28.49 -61.37
CA ARG A 67 7.61 -27.17 -61.10
C ARG A 67 6.82 -26.38 -60.04
N ALA A 68 5.49 -26.43 -60.06
CA ALA A 68 4.62 -25.53 -59.31
C ALA A 68 3.86 -26.20 -58.15
N HIS A 69 3.95 -27.52 -57.95
CA HIS A 69 3.23 -28.23 -56.88
C HIS A 69 3.46 -27.60 -55.51
N LYS A 70 4.70 -27.19 -55.20
CA LYS A 70 5.01 -26.53 -53.94
C LYS A 70 4.27 -25.19 -53.79
N SER A 71 4.24 -24.37 -54.83
CA SER A 71 3.49 -23.11 -54.83
C SER A 71 1.98 -23.32 -54.68
N VAL A 72 1.43 -24.37 -55.32
CA VAL A 72 0.01 -24.73 -55.20
C VAL A 72 -0.32 -25.21 -53.80
N ILE A 73 0.51 -26.06 -53.20
CA ILE A 73 0.34 -26.55 -51.82
C ILE A 73 0.49 -25.40 -50.83
N ASP A 74 1.51 -24.57 -50.97
CA ASP A 74 1.74 -23.41 -50.12
C ASP A 74 0.53 -22.46 -50.22
N SER A 75 0.01 -22.19 -51.42
CA SER A 75 -1.20 -21.37 -51.63
C SER A 75 -2.46 -21.98 -51.01
N ALA A 76 -2.66 -23.29 -51.13
CA ALA A 76 -3.78 -23.98 -50.50
C ALA A 76 -3.70 -23.92 -48.97
N SER A 77 -2.50 -24.12 -48.40
CA SER A 77 -2.26 -24.01 -46.95
C SER A 77 -2.47 -22.59 -46.42
N HIS A 78 -2.06 -21.58 -47.19
CA HIS A 78 -2.30 -20.18 -46.87
C HIS A 78 -3.79 -19.82 -46.99
N HIS A 79 -4.51 -20.39 -47.95
CA HIS A 79 -5.95 -20.21 -48.05
C HIS A 79 -6.68 -20.81 -46.86
N ASP A 80 -6.32 -22.03 -46.47
CA ASP A 80 -6.90 -22.71 -45.30
C ASP A 80 -6.61 -21.93 -44.00
N SER A 81 -5.35 -21.50 -43.82
CA SER A 81 -4.95 -20.65 -42.71
C SER A 81 -5.72 -19.32 -42.69
N LEU A 82 -5.93 -18.69 -43.86
CA LEU A 82 -6.68 -17.45 -43.98
C LEU A 82 -8.17 -17.66 -43.68
N THR A 83 -8.76 -18.78 -44.12
CA THR A 83 -10.16 -19.10 -43.81
C THR A 83 -10.40 -19.30 -42.32
N HIS A 84 -9.39 -19.68 -41.55
CA HIS A 84 -9.48 -19.77 -40.09
C HIS A 84 -9.11 -18.46 -39.38
N ALA A 85 -8.09 -17.73 -39.85
CA ALA A 85 -7.63 -16.50 -39.22
C ALA A 85 -8.58 -15.30 -39.41
N LEU A 86 -9.33 -15.27 -40.52
CA LEU A 86 -10.24 -14.15 -40.82
C LEU A 86 -11.46 -14.13 -39.88
N PRO A 87 -12.16 -15.26 -39.61
CA PRO A 87 -13.19 -15.31 -38.59
C PRO A 87 -12.71 -14.97 -37.18
N THR A 88 -11.52 -15.43 -36.78
CA THR A 88 -10.96 -15.09 -35.45
C THR A 88 -10.65 -13.61 -35.36
N LEU A 89 -10.07 -13.01 -36.41
CA LEU A 89 -9.83 -11.57 -36.45
C LEU A 89 -11.15 -10.78 -36.40
N VAL A 90 -12.20 -11.24 -37.08
CA VAL A 90 -13.53 -10.61 -37.02
C VAL A 90 -14.12 -10.71 -35.62
N ALA A 91 -13.97 -11.85 -34.93
CA ALA A 91 -14.42 -12.00 -33.55
C ALA A 91 -13.63 -11.08 -32.59
N ASP A 92 -12.30 -11.09 -32.67
CA ASP A 92 -11.43 -10.26 -31.83
C ASP A 92 -11.68 -8.77 -32.05
N THR A 93 -11.89 -8.35 -33.30
CA THR A 93 -12.22 -6.95 -33.63
C THR A 93 -13.62 -6.57 -33.16
N ALA A 94 -14.59 -7.49 -33.17
CA ALA A 94 -15.90 -7.26 -32.58
C ALA A 94 -15.82 -7.13 -31.06
N ASP A 95 -15.03 -7.98 -30.39
CA ASP A 95 -14.80 -7.91 -28.96
C ASP A 95 -14.09 -6.62 -28.56
N LEU A 96 -13.06 -6.22 -29.31
CA LEU A 96 -12.38 -4.94 -29.11
C LEU A 96 -13.33 -3.76 -29.30
N ARG A 97 -14.16 -3.79 -30.35
CA ARG A 97 -15.20 -2.77 -30.61
C ARG A 97 -16.20 -2.66 -29.45
N ASN A 98 -16.50 -3.77 -28.77
CA ASN A 98 -17.40 -3.79 -27.62
C ASN A 98 -16.69 -3.41 -26.30
N ALA A 99 -15.39 -3.63 -26.19
CA ALA A 99 -14.60 -3.33 -24.99
C ALA A 99 -14.20 -1.84 -24.90
N ILE A 100 -13.83 -1.21 -26.02
CA ILE A 100 -13.45 0.22 -26.07
C ILE A 100 -14.49 1.14 -25.40
N PRO A 101 -15.79 1.09 -25.71
CA PRO A 101 -16.77 1.97 -25.08
C PRO A 101 -17.00 1.67 -23.60
N LYS A 102 -16.75 0.43 -23.12
CA LYS A 102 -16.80 0.11 -21.68
C LYS A 102 -15.63 0.75 -20.95
N LEU A 103 -14.43 0.65 -21.53
CA LEU A 103 -13.22 1.29 -20.99
C LEU A 103 -13.38 2.81 -20.96
N ASP A 104 -13.89 3.41 -22.03
CA ASP A 104 -14.11 4.87 -22.09
C ASP A 104 -15.12 5.33 -21.03
N LYS A 105 -16.23 4.59 -20.85
CA LYS A 105 -17.19 4.87 -19.77
C LYS A 105 -16.55 4.81 -18.38
N GLU A 106 -15.74 3.79 -18.10
CA GLU A 106 -15.05 3.69 -16.81
C GLU A 106 -13.94 4.74 -16.65
N ALA A 107 -13.26 5.14 -17.73
CA ALA A 107 -12.27 6.22 -17.71
C ALA A 107 -12.93 7.59 -17.45
N LEU A 108 -14.07 7.86 -18.08
CA LEU A 108 -14.89 9.04 -17.81
C LEU A 108 -15.44 9.02 -16.39
N ARG A 109 -15.92 7.87 -15.91
CA ARG A 109 -16.35 7.70 -14.52
C ARG A 109 -15.20 7.94 -13.54
N PHE A 110 -14.01 7.42 -13.81
CA PHE A 110 -12.82 7.67 -12.99
C PHE A 110 -12.42 9.14 -13.01
N SER A 111 -12.37 9.76 -14.20
CA SER A 111 -12.03 11.17 -14.36
C SER A 111 -13.01 12.09 -13.62
N THR A 112 -14.31 11.83 -13.73
CA THR A 112 -15.34 12.59 -13.02
C THR A 112 -15.32 12.34 -11.51
N ALA A 113 -15.19 11.08 -11.07
CA ALA A 113 -15.18 10.69 -9.66
C ALA A 113 -13.90 11.10 -8.90
N TYR A 114 -12.77 11.29 -9.59
CA TYR A 114 -11.49 11.69 -8.99
C TYR A 114 -10.97 13.04 -9.49
N SER A 115 -11.79 13.81 -10.20
CA SER A 115 -11.47 15.17 -10.62
C SER A 115 -11.13 16.05 -9.42
N LYS A 116 -10.17 16.96 -9.61
CA LYS A 116 -9.76 17.97 -8.61
C LYS A 116 -10.83 19.05 -8.39
N THR A 117 -11.84 19.14 -9.25
CA THR A 117 -12.89 20.17 -9.23
C THR A 117 -14.04 19.87 -8.26
N VAL A 118 -14.21 18.61 -7.88
CA VAL A 118 -15.26 18.17 -6.95
C VAL A 118 -14.58 17.78 -5.64
N ASP A 119 -15.14 18.21 -4.50
CA ASP A 119 -14.69 17.83 -3.16
C ASP A 119 -14.96 16.32 -2.93
N ASN A 120 -14.09 15.51 -3.52
CA ASN A 120 -14.18 14.07 -3.50
C ASN A 120 -13.72 13.55 -2.14
N LYS A 121 -14.66 12.98 -1.37
CA LYS A 121 -14.39 12.41 -0.05
C LYS A 121 -13.23 11.40 -0.08
N HIS A 122 -13.17 10.55 -1.09
CA HIS A 122 -12.08 9.57 -1.27
C HIS A 122 -10.70 10.22 -1.48
N LEU A 123 -10.64 11.33 -2.22
CA LEU A 123 -9.39 12.04 -2.45
C LEU A 123 -8.97 12.83 -1.19
N ALA A 124 -9.94 13.36 -0.44
CA ALA A 124 -9.69 13.98 0.87
C ALA A 124 -9.20 12.95 1.90
N GLU A 125 -9.83 11.77 1.96
CA GLU A 125 -9.39 10.65 2.81
C GLU A 125 -8.00 10.18 2.42
N ARG A 126 -7.71 10.00 1.13
CA ARG A 126 -6.36 9.65 0.66
C ARG A 126 -5.34 10.71 1.03
N LYS A 127 -5.66 12.01 0.86
CA LYS A 127 -4.77 13.11 1.28
C LYS A 127 -4.53 13.08 2.79
N ARG A 128 -5.58 12.89 3.59
CA ARG A 128 -5.46 12.75 5.06
C ARG A 128 -4.59 11.55 5.43
N ALA A 129 -4.80 10.39 4.82
CA ALA A 129 -4.00 9.19 5.04
C ALA A 129 -2.52 9.41 4.67
N LEU A 130 -2.24 10.09 3.55
CA LEU A 130 -0.86 10.44 3.15
C LEU A 130 -0.22 11.45 4.10
N LEU A 131 -0.98 12.43 4.59
CA LEU A 131 -0.50 13.37 5.61
C LEU A 131 -0.20 12.64 6.93
N LEU A 132 -1.04 11.70 7.34
CA LEU A 132 -0.79 10.87 8.52
C LEU A 132 0.45 10.01 8.33
N LEU A 133 0.58 9.32 7.19
CA LEU A 133 1.74 8.49 6.88
C LEU A 133 3.05 9.28 6.91
N ARG A 134 3.05 10.50 6.37
CA ARG A 134 4.24 11.37 6.39
C ARG A 134 4.61 11.84 7.79
N ASN A 135 3.62 12.02 8.68
CA ASN A 135 3.84 12.54 10.03
C ASN A 135 3.79 11.44 11.10
N VAL A 136 3.73 10.16 10.72
CA VAL A 136 3.50 9.06 11.65
C VAL A 136 4.61 8.96 12.68
N GLU A 137 5.88 9.08 12.26
CA GLU A 137 7.04 9.02 13.15
C GLU A 137 6.97 10.11 14.23
N ARG A 138 6.66 11.35 13.83
CA ARG A 138 6.51 12.46 14.77
C ARG A 138 5.35 12.28 15.75
N LEU A 139 4.27 11.66 15.30
CA LEU A 139 3.13 11.35 16.16
C LEU A 139 3.46 10.24 17.15
N VAL A 140 4.23 9.23 16.71
CA VAL A 140 4.75 8.18 17.59
C VAL A 140 5.67 8.78 18.64
N ASP A 141 6.61 9.66 18.26
CA ASP A 141 7.50 10.34 19.21
C ASP A 141 6.69 11.08 20.30
N VAL A 142 5.63 11.80 19.91
CA VAL A 142 4.75 12.50 20.85
C VAL A 142 3.99 11.53 21.76
N LEU A 143 3.53 10.39 21.23
CA LEU A 143 2.85 9.34 21.99
C LEU A 143 3.79 8.60 22.93
N GLU A 144 5.10 8.58 22.65
CA GLU A 144 6.11 7.97 23.50
C GLU A 144 6.55 8.88 24.66
N LEU A 145 6.26 10.19 24.63
CA LEU A 145 6.68 11.10 25.71
C LEU A 145 6.21 10.68 27.11
N PRO A 146 4.95 10.28 27.34
CA PRO A 146 4.50 9.85 28.67
C PRO A 146 5.17 8.55 29.13
N THR A 147 5.42 7.61 28.20
CA THR A 147 6.08 6.34 28.52
C THR A 147 7.55 6.58 28.87
N LEU A 148 8.24 7.44 28.11
CA LEU A 148 9.61 7.88 28.40
C LEU A 148 9.70 8.60 29.75
N LEU A 149 8.74 9.47 30.06
CA LEU A 149 8.66 10.16 31.34
C LEU A 149 8.50 9.15 32.49
N SER A 150 7.58 8.18 32.35
CA SER A 150 7.40 7.13 33.36
C SER A 150 8.65 6.26 33.52
N SER A 151 9.36 5.96 32.43
CA SER A 151 10.61 5.20 32.45
C SER A 151 11.73 5.98 33.15
N ALA A 152 11.87 7.29 32.87
CA ALA A 152 12.87 8.14 33.52
C ALA A 152 12.67 8.24 35.04
N ILE A 153 11.40 8.22 35.51
CA ILE A 153 11.06 8.20 36.94
C ILE A 153 11.41 6.85 37.58
N ASN A 154 11.05 5.74 36.92
CA ASN A 154 11.24 4.40 37.47
C ASN A 154 12.65 3.82 37.25
N SER A 155 13.50 4.49 36.47
CA SER A 155 14.87 4.06 36.19
C SER A 155 15.71 4.03 37.48
N ALA A 156 16.71 3.14 37.53
CA ALA A 156 17.65 3.06 38.64
C ALA A 156 19.08 3.32 38.10
N PRO A 157 19.70 4.48 38.39
CA PRO A 157 19.23 5.59 39.23
C PRO A 157 18.15 6.46 38.57
N ALA A 158 17.24 7.01 39.39
CA ALA A 158 16.11 7.81 38.90
C ALA A 158 16.58 9.15 38.30
N ASN A 159 16.13 9.43 37.08
CA ASN A 159 16.54 10.60 36.30
C ASN A 159 15.46 11.69 36.35
N TYR A 160 15.25 12.28 37.53
CA TYR A 160 14.21 13.31 37.73
C TYR A 160 14.42 14.59 36.91
N ALA A 161 15.67 14.90 36.52
CA ALA A 161 15.97 16.06 35.69
C ALA A 161 15.32 15.95 34.30
N SER A 162 15.57 14.84 33.59
CA SER A 162 15.02 14.61 32.26
C SER A 162 13.51 14.40 32.30
N ALA A 163 12.97 13.75 33.33
CA ALA A 163 11.52 13.60 33.51
C ALA A 163 10.80 14.96 33.58
N LEU A 164 11.37 15.94 34.31
CA LEU A 164 10.82 17.29 34.41
C LEU A 164 10.96 18.09 33.10
N ASP A 165 12.08 17.93 32.39
CA ASP A 165 12.28 18.57 31.08
C ASP A 165 11.28 18.05 30.04
N LEU A 166 11.00 16.73 30.04
CA LEU A 166 9.97 16.12 29.21
C LEU A 166 8.57 16.62 29.56
N ASN A 167 8.24 16.75 30.86
CA ASN A 167 6.95 17.33 31.29
C ASN A 167 6.80 18.79 30.81
N ALA A 168 7.86 19.59 30.93
CA ALA A 168 7.88 20.96 30.43
C ALA A 168 7.75 21.04 28.91
N HIS A 169 8.24 20.03 28.18
CA HIS A 169 8.03 19.92 26.73
C HIS A 169 6.58 19.59 26.39
N VAL A 170 5.97 18.60 27.06
CA VAL A 170 4.56 18.22 26.87
C VAL A 170 3.62 19.40 27.16
N ARG A 171 3.91 20.19 28.20
CA ARG A 171 3.12 21.39 28.54
C ARG A 171 3.23 22.50 27.51
N ARG A 172 4.43 22.72 26.96
CA ARG A 172 4.62 23.61 25.82
C ARG A 172 3.82 23.11 24.62
N LEU A 173 3.86 21.82 24.33
CA LEU A 173 3.10 21.22 23.22
C LEU A 173 1.59 21.42 23.39
N TYR A 174 1.07 21.26 24.61
CA TYR A 174 -0.33 21.53 24.94
C TYR A 174 -0.71 23.00 24.73
N ALA A 175 0.15 23.94 25.13
CA ALA A 175 -0.08 25.37 24.91
C ALA A 175 -0.07 25.76 23.41
N LEU A 176 0.73 25.07 22.59
CA LEU A 176 0.78 25.31 21.14
C LEU A 176 -0.43 24.71 20.40
N TYR A 177 -1.02 23.62 20.90
CA TYR A 177 -2.08 22.88 20.20
C TYR A 177 -3.23 22.47 21.15
N PRO A 178 -3.98 23.44 21.71
CA PRO A 178 -5.04 23.16 22.68
C PRO A 178 -6.22 22.39 22.08
N ASP A 179 -6.49 22.55 20.78
CA ASP A 179 -7.63 21.92 20.10
C ASP A 179 -7.42 20.43 19.79
N SER A 180 -6.19 19.91 20.00
CA SER A 180 -5.86 18.53 19.70
C SER A 180 -6.21 17.59 20.87
N ALA A 181 -7.16 16.68 20.63
CA ALA A 181 -7.54 15.66 21.59
C ALA A 181 -6.36 14.73 21.97
N LEU A 182 -5.47 14.43 21.02
CA LEU A 182 -4.30 13.57 21.27
C LEU A 182 -3.34 14.22 22.28
N ILE A 183 -3.06 15.51 22.10
CA ILE A 183 -2.13 16.24 22.96
C ILE A 183 -2.75 16.42 24.36
N THR A 184 -4.07 16.61 24.44
CA THR A 184 -4.81 16.62 25.71
C THR A 184 -4.70 15.29 26.47
N LEU A 185 -4.74 14.16 25.75
CA LEU A 185 -4.54 12.84 26.36
C LEU A 185 -3.10 12.64 26.84
N VAL A 186 -2.11 13.04 26.04
CA VAL A 186 -0.67 12.98 26.37
C VAL A 186 -0.33 13.85 27.58
N SER A 187 -0.89 15.06 27.65
CA SER A 187 -0.71 15.95 28.80
C SER A 187 -1.31 15.34 30.07
N ARG A 188 -2.52 14.80 29.99
CA ARG A 188 -3.16 14.11 31.12
C ARG A 188 -2.34 12.92 31.64
N GLN A 189 -1.83 12.08 30.73
CA GLN A 189 -0.98 10.94 31.11
C GLN A 189 0.34 11.39 31.76
N SER A 190 0.91 12.50 31.27
CA SER A 190 2.13 13.09 31.84
C SER A 190 1.85 13.66 33.24
N ASP A 191 0.71 14.31 33.45
CA ASP A 191 0.29 14.79 34.76
C ASP A 191 0.12 13.64 35.77
N ASP A 192 -0.52 12.54 35.38
CA ASP A 192 -0.66 11.33 36.22
C ASP A 192 0.71 10.75 36.61
N ALA A 193 1.65 10.71 35.67
CA ALA A 193 3.01 10.22 35.93
C ALA A 193 3.82 11.16 36.85
N ILE A 194 3.63 12.47 36.72
CA ILE A 194 4.22 13.47 37.63
C ILE A 194 3.60 13.38 39.02
N LEU A 195 2.29 13.14 39.14
CA LEU A 195 1.66 12.86 40.43
C LEU A 195 2.28 11.62 41.09
N LYS A 196 2.50 10.55 40.34
CA LYS A 196 3.20 9.36 40.82
C LYS A 196 4.63 9.69 41.30
N MET A 197 5.40 10.45 40.52
CA MET A 197 6.73 10.93 40.91
C MET A 197 6.69 11.72 42.23
N THR A 198 5.69 12.57 42.44
CA THR A 198 5.57 13.30 43.71
C THR A 198 5.28 12.38 44.88
N ALA A 199 4.43 11.37 44.70
CA ALA A 199 4.16 10.37 45.71
C ALA A 199 5.43 9.58 46.07
N ASP A 200 6.22 9.19 45.07
CA ASP A 200 7.48 8.48 45.26
C ASP A 200 8.53 9.35 45.99
N LEU A 201 8.62 10.64 45.65
CA LEU A 201 9.49 11.60 46.34
C LEU A 201 9.07 11.81 47.81
N ILE A 202 7.76 11.86 48.09
CA ILE A 202 7.23 11.97 49.45
C ILE A 202 7.53 10.69 50.23
N ALA A 203 7.35 9.51 49.62
CA ALA A 203 7.70 8.22 50.22
C ALA A 203 9.21 8.14 50.52
N ALA A 204 10.06 8.60 49.60
CA ALA A 204 11.50 8.70 49.82
C ALA A 204 11.85 9.64 50.99
N LEU A 205 11.10 10.74 51.15
CA LEU A 205 11.31 11.67 52.27
C LEU A 205 10.96 11.07 53.63
N LYS A 206 9.99 10.15 53.66
CA LYS A 206 9.60 9.34 54.83
C LYS A 206 10.53 8.16 55.12
N SER A 207 11.57 7.92 54.31
CA SER A 207 12.52 6.86 54.59
C SER A 207 13.42 7.22 55.80
N PRO A 208 13.61 6.29 56.76
CA PRO A 208 14.37 6.55 57.98
C PRO A 208 15.89 6.65 57.77
N SER A 209 16.41 6.09 56.66
CA SER A 209 17.84 6.07 56.32
C SER A 209 18.30 7.25 55.45
N LEU A 210 17.45 8.27 55.26
CA LEU A 210 17.74 9.37 54.34
C LEU A 210 18.75 10.38 54.92
N LYS A 211 19.90 10.55 54.24
CA LYS A 211 20.89 11.58 54.59
C LYS A 211 20.40 12.99 54.24
N LEU A 212 20.84 14.00 55.00
CA LEU A 212 20.44 15.41 54.82
C LEU A 212 20.64 15.91 53.39
N ALA A 213 21.79 15.62 52.77
CA ALA A 213 22.07 16.01 51.38
C ALA A 213 21.11 15.38 50.36
N ALA A 214 20.61 14.16 50.61
CA ALA A 214 19.60 13.52 49.77
C ALA A 214 18.22 14.16 49.99
N SER A 215 17.89 14.51 51.24
CA SER A 215 16.64 15.20 51.60
C SER A 215 16.50 16.59 50.95
N LEU A 216 17.60 17.34 50.88
CA LEU A 216 17.63 18.65 50.23
C LEU A 216 17.44 18.52 48.71
N ARG A 217 18.00 17.48 48.10
CA ARG A 217 17.80 17.18 46.68
C ARG A 217 16.35 16.81 46.38
N THR A 218 15.72 15.95 47.19
CA THR A 218 14.30 15.58 47.01
C THR A 218 13.36 16.77 47.16
N VAL A 219 13.62 17.68 48.11
CA VAL A 219 12.85 18.93 48.24
C VAL A 219 13.11 19.87 47.05
N GLY A 220 14.34 19.88 46.52
CA GLY A 220 14.67 20.60 45.29
C GLY A 220 13.87 20.13 44.07
N TRP A 221 13.65 18.82 43.93
CA TRP A 221 12.79 18.26 42.89
C TRP A 221 11.32 18.58 43.13
N LEU A 222 10.82 18.42 44.36
CA LEU A 222 9.45 18.79 44.73
C LEU A 222 9.15 20.27 44.43
N ARG A 223 10.11 21.17 44.67
CA ARG A 223 9.97 22.60 44.34
C ARG A 223 9.72 22.84 42.85
N ARG A 224 10.33 22.03 41.97
CA ARG A 224 10.17 22.15 40.52
C ARG A 224 8.85 21.56 40.02
N VAL A 225 8.31 20.57 40.72
CA VAL A 225 7.01 19.94 40.40
C VAL A 225 5.82 20.75 40.93
N LEU A 226 6.00 21.52 42.00
CA LEU A 226 4.94 22.25 42.66
C LEU A 226 4.11 23.21 41.78
N PRO A 227 4.70 24.00 40.86
CA PRO A 227 3.93 24.83 39.94
C PRO A 227 3.07 24.02 38.96
N ASP A 228 3.39 22.74 38.77
CA ASP A 228 2.69 21.86 37.83
C ASP A 228 1.44 21.19 38.42
N LEU A 229 1.27 21.25 39.76
CA LEU A 229 0.14 20.68 40.48
C LEU A 229 -1.07 21.63 40.44
N PRO A 230 -2.25 21.18 40.00
CA PRO A 230 -3.44 22.03 39.84
C PRO A 230 -3.92 22.65 41.16
N SER A 231 -3.64 22.00 42.31
CA SER A 231 -4.07 22.47 43.63
C SER A 231 -3.15 23.53 44.26
N ILE A 232 -1.88 23.64 43.84
CA ILE A 232 -0.85 24.46 44.51
C ILE A 232 -0.18 25.45 43.53
N GLY A 233 -0.34 25.25 42.22
CA GLY A 233 0.25 26.11 41.19
C GLY A 233 -0.21 27.57 41.23
N SER A 234 -1.41 27.85 41.74
CA SER A 234 -1.95 29.22 41.86
C SER A 234 -1.49 29.97 43.13
N ALA A 235 -0.81 29.30 44.07
CA ALA A 235 -0.38 29.92 45.32
C ALA A 235 0.86 30.79 45.10
N SER A 236 0.98 31.89 45.86
CA SER A 236 2.19 32.72 45.87
C SER A 236 3.43 31.88 46.18
N ARG A 237 4.58 32.22 45.58
CA ARG A 237 5.87 31.52 45.80
C ARG A 237 6.21 31.36 47.28
N GLY A 238 5.88 32.37 48.11
CA GLY A 238 6.03 32.26 49.56
C GLY A 238 5.19 31.15 50.16
N SER A 239 3.91 31.05 49.80
CA SER A 239 3.01 29.99 50.29
C SER A 239 3.45 28.59 49.84
N GLN A 240 4.00 28.49 48.61
CA GLN A 240 4.56 27.25 48.08
C GLN A 240 5.76 26.76 48.90
N GLU A 241 6.65 27.66 49.30
CA GLU A 241 7.80 27.33 50.14
C GLU A 241 7.39 26.93 51.56
N HIS A 242 6.38 27.58 52.13
CA HIS A 242 5.81 27.20 53.43
C HIS A 242 5.13 25.83 53.39
N ALA A 243 4.44 25.49 52.29
CA ALA A 243 3.85 24.17 52.11
C ALA A 243 4.92 23.06 52.02
N LEU A 244 6.03 23.32 51.32
CA LEU A 244 7.14 22.37 51.24
C LEU A 244 7.86 22.18 52.57
N SER A 245 8.07 23.26 53.34
CA SER A 245 8.69 23.16 54.66
C SER A 245 7.80 22.42 55.66
N LEU A 246 6.49 22.67 55.64
CA LEU A 246 5.52 21.95 56.45
C LEU A 246 5.45 20.47 56.04
N LEU A 247 5.40 20.16 54.75
CA LEU A 247 5.44 18.78 54.26
C LEU A 247 6.71 18.05 54.70
N PHE A 248 7.86 18.73 54.64
CA PHE A 248 9.13 18.20 55.12
C PHE A 248 9.07 17.89 56.62
N LEU A 249 8.57 18.81 57.44
CA LEU A 249 8.39 18.59 58.88
C LEU A 249 7.45 17.42 59.15
N CYS A 250 6.28 17.38 58.51
CA CYS A 250 5.32 16.29 58.68
C CYS A 250 5.92 14.92 58.30
N CYS A 251 6.70 14.85 57.22
CA CYS A 251 7.39 13.62 56.86
C CYS A 251 8.44 13.22 57.90
N ARG A 252 9.18 14.19 58.46
CA ARG A 252 10.19 13.92 59.51
C ARG A 252 9.57 13.52 60.85
N VAL A 253 8.46 14.15 61.24
CA VAL A 253 7.69 13.74 62.42
C VAL A 253 7.15 12.33 62.22
N ALA A 254 6.56 12.03 61.06
CA ALA A 254 6.09 10.67 60.75
C ALA A 254 7.23 9.64 60.78
N THR A 255 8.45 9.99 60.34
CA THR A 255 9.61 9.10 60.49
C THR A 255 10.01 8.90 61.95
N LEU A 256 9.95 9.97 62.75
CA LEU A 256 10.30 9.94 64.17
C LEU A 256 9.29 9.05 64.92
N ASP A 257 7.99 9.23 64.69
CA ASP A 257 6.94 8.41 65.28
C ASP A 257 7.10 6.93 64.90
N ALA A 258 7.43 6.64 63.64
CA ALA A 258 7.71 5.28 63.20
C ALA A 258 8.93 4.67 63.91
N THR A 259 10.01 5.44 64.10
CA THR A 259 11.19 4.98 64.84
C THR A 259 10.92 4.81 66.34
N LEU A 260 10.15 5.71 66.96
CA LEU A 260 9.76 5.57 68.36
C LEU A 260 8.84 4.36 68.57
N GLY A 261 7.89 4.13 67.65
CA GLY A 261 7.06 2.93 67.66
C GLY A 261 7.86 1.63 67.52
N ALA A 262 8.93 1.64 66.72
CA ALA A 262 9.85 0.49 66.62
C ALA A 262 10.69 0.24 67.88
N LEU A 263 10.89 1.27 68.72
CA LEU A 263 11.61 1.18 70.00
C LEU A 263 10.70 0.81 71.18
N GLN A 264 9.37 0.98 71.04
CA GLN A 264 8.37 0.57 72.02
C GLN A 264 8.56 -0.87 72.55
N PRO A 265 8.76 -1.91 71.71
CA PRO A 265 8.95 -3.28 72.22
C PRO A 265 10.26 -3.46 73.01
N LEU A 266 11.32 -2.71 72.68
CA LEU A 266 12.57 -2.77 73.44
C LEU A 266 12.41 -2.14 74.81
N ARG A 267 11.57 -1.11 74.92
CA ARG A 267 11.22 -0.50 76.20
C ARG A 267 10.44 -1.46 77.07
N GLU A 268 9.45 -2.17 76.52
CA GLU A 268 8.68 -3.19 77.24
C GLU A 268 9.58 -4.30 77.79
N LEU A 269 10.52 -4.81 76.99
CA LEU A 269 11.52 -5.78 77.44
C LEU A 269 12.44 -5.25 78.54
N ALA A 270 12.87 -3.99 78.46
CA ALA A 270 13.68 -3.37 79.49
C ALA A 270 12.92 -3.17 80.82
N ASP A 271 11.63 -2.83 80.74
CA ASP A 271 10.76 -2.71 81.90
C ASP A 271 10.50 -4.07 82.56
N GLU A 272 10.35 -5.14 81.78
CA GLU A 272 10.27 -6.53 82.28
C GLU A 272 11.56 -6.98 82.99
N GLU A 273 12.74 -6.71 82.43
CA GLU A 273 14.01 -7.05 83.10
C GLU A 273 14.21 -6.27 84.40
N LYS A 274 13.82 -4.99 84.42
CA LYS A 274 13.90 -4.17 85.63
C LYS A 274 12.99 -4.69 86.73
N GLN A 275 11.81 -5.21 86.39
CA GLN A 275 10.92 -5.86 87.36
C GLN A 275 11.52 -7.16 87.92
N ARG A 276 12.22 -7.96 87.09
CA ARG A 276 12.92 -9.18 87.54
C ARG A 276 14.11 -8.92 88.47
N GLN A 277 14.75 -7.75 88.38
CA GLN A 277 15.89 -7.40 89.24
C GLN A 277 15.47 -6.85 90.63
N VAL A 278 14.20 -6.45 90.79
CA VAL A 278 13.67 -5.88 92.03
C VAL A 278 12.93 -6.92 92.88
N SER A 279 12.58 -8.08 92.31
CA SER A 279 12.09 -9.28 93.00
C SER A 279 13.23 -10.15 93.52
#